data_AF-A0A5B1CBC7-F1
#
_entry.id   AF-A0A5B1CBC7-F1
#
_cell.length_a   1.000
_cell.length_b   1.000
_cell.length_c   1.000
_cell.angle_alpha   90.00
_cell.angle_beta   90.00
_cell.angle_gamma   90.00
#
_symmetry.space_group_name_H-M   'P 1'
#
loop_
_entity.id
_entity.type
_entity.pdbx_description
1 polymer ?
#
loop_
_entity_poly.entity_id
_entity_poly.type
_entity_poly.pdbx_seq_one_letter_code
_entity_poly.pdbx_strand_id
1 'polypeptide(L)'
;MSDFEPVDLQRMPDYTRFEDASGLEYEVYGGESRLSVAFEIAANSTAVVKLAEGLIRSFIKFDGVYAANHCEVLASPEDDGSVSLIRYSFESASDPHEFGYTYYDVYVALRDPPSPRFHPTKFVVGFW
;
A
#
# COMPACT_ATOMS: atom_id res chain seq x y z
N MET A 1 -5.49 26.17 -19.04
CA MET A 1 -4.75 25.63 -17.88
C MET A 1 -5.80 25.31 -16.84
N SER A 2 -5.93 24.05 -16.43
CA SER A 2 -6.85 23.66 -15.37
C SER A 2 -6.27 24.15 -14.05
N ASP A 3 -7.03 24.93 -13.29
CA ASP A 3 -6.67 25.30 -11.93
C ASP A 3 -6.61 24.01 -11.10
N PHE A 4 -5.40 23.54 -10.84
CA PHE A 4 -5.16 22.41 -9.96
C PHE A 4 -5.11 22.97 -8.54
N GLU A 5 -6.27 23.06 -7.88
CA GLU A 5 -6.29 23.29 -6.45
C GLU A 5 -5.95 21.98 -5.74
N PRO A 6 -4.90 21.94 -4.91
CA PRO A 6 -4.60 20.76 -4.11
C PRO A 6 -5.81 20.49 -3.21
N VAL A 7 -6.45 19.34 -3.40
CA VAL A 7 -7.53 18.90 -2.53
C VAL A 7 -6.94 18.72 -1.13
N ASP A 8 -7.43 19.48 -0.16
CA ASP A 8 -7.10 19.26 1.24
C ASP A 8 -7.83 17.98 1.70
N LEU A 9 -7.12 16.87 1.57
CA LEU A 9 -7.62 15.52 1.79
C LEU A 9 -8.14 15.32 3.23
N GLN A 10 -7.62 16.07 4.20
CA GLN A 10 -8.10 16.06 5.59
C GLN A 10 -9.52 16.59 5.75
N ARG A 11 -10.03 17.32 4.76
CA ARG A 11 -11.38 17.91 4.76
C ARG A 11 -12.41 17.07 4.04
N MET A 12 -12.04 15.92 3.47
CA MET A 12 -13.00 15.04 2.83
C MET A 12 -13.86 14.33 3.89
N PRO A 13 -15.20 14.28 3.73
CA PRO A 13 -16.12 13.77 4.75
C PRO A 13 -15.97 12.27 5.10
N ASP A 14 -15.09 11.53 4.43
CA ASP A 14 -14.83 10.11 4.68
C ASP A 14 -13.32 9.79 4.69
N TYR A 15 -12.48 10.75 5.11
CA TYR A 15 -11.04 10.53 5.29
C TYR A 15 -10.75 10.01 6.70
N THR A 16 -10.04 8.89 6.80
CA THR A 16 -9.53 8.36 8.07
C THR A 16 -8.04 8.09 7.96
N ARG A 17 -7.27 8.54 8.95
CA ARG A 17 -5.85 8.20 9.11
C ARG A 17 -5.61 7.58 10.48
N PHE A 18 -4.83 6.50 10.52
CA PHE A 18 -4.40 5.86 11.76
C PHE A 18 -3.04 5.18 11.59
N GLU A 19 -2.41 4.81 12.69
CA GLU A 19 -1.14 4.09 12.72
C GLU A 19 -1.36 2.76 13.46
N ASP A 20 -0.78 1.66 12.97
CA ASP A 20 -0.81 0.40 13.70
C ASP A 20 0.35 0.27 14.71
N ALA A 21 0.36 -0.84 15.47
CA ALA A 21 1.40 -1.08 16.48
C ALA A 21 2.82 -1.24 15.92
N SER A 22 2.99 -1.39 14.61
CA SER A 22 4.29 -1.47 13.94
C SER A 22 4.79 -0.11 13.45
N GLY A 23 3.99 0.96 13.59
CA GLY A 23 4.32 2.29 13.06
C GLY A 23 3.91 2.47 11.60
N LEU A 24 3.15 1.53 11.01
CA LEU A 24 2.67 1.64 9.65
C LEU A 24 1.48 2.62 9.61
N GLU A 25 1.60 3.68 8.81
CA GLU A 25 0.53 4.65 8.62
C GLU A 25 -0.49 4.17 7.60
N TYR A 26 -1.77 4.27 7.93
CA TYR A 26 -2.89 3.94 7.08
C TYR A 26 -3.65 5.20 6.72
N GLU A 27 -3.87 5.42 5.42
CA GLU A 27 -4.81 6.41 4.90
C GLU A 27 -5.95 5.73 4.18
N VAL A 28 -7.17 6.10 4.54
CA VAL A 28 -8.40 5.53 4.01
C VAL A 28 -9.24 6.65 3.44
N TYR A 29 -9.60 6.50 2.18
CA TYR A 29 -10.47 7.42 1.47
C TYR A 29 -11.79 6.72 1.19
N GLY A 30 -12.89 7.16 1.81
CA GLY A 30 -14.24 6.65 1.59
C GLY A 30 -14.82 5.89 2.80
N GLY A 31 -16.14 5.69 2.79
CA GLY A 31 -16.92 5.27 3.94
C GLY A 31 -16.58 3.88 4.53
N GLU A 32 -17.41 3.45 5.48
CA GLU A 32 -17.16 2.33 6.42
C GLU A 32 -16.63 1.02 5.80
N SER A 33 -17.00 0.70 4.55
CA SER A 33 -16.53 -0.50 3.85
C SER A 33 -15.02 -0.50 3.63
N ARG A 34 -14.42 0.65 3.29
CA ARG A 34 -12.96 0.78 3.06
C ARG A 34 -12.20 0.80 4.37
N LEU A 35 -12.77 1.43 5.39
CA LEU A 35 -12.20 1.42 6.74
C LEU A 35 -12.13 -0.01 7.30
N SER A 36 -13.16 -0.82 7.05
CA SER A 36 -13.16 -2.24 7.44
C SER A 36 -12.03 -3.03 6.78
N VAL A 37 -11.75 -2.74 5.51
CA VAL A 37 -10.62 -3.37 4.80
C VAL A 37 -9.27 -2.90 5.36
N ALA A 38 -9.13 -1.61 5.68
CA ALA A 38 -7.93 -1.08 6.31
C ALA A 38 -7.64 -1.79 7.64
N PHE A 39 -8.66 -2.02 8.46
CA PHE A 39 -8.53 -2.78 9.69
C PHE A 39 -8.19 -4.26 9.45
N GLU A 40 -8.74 -4.89 8.42
CA GLU A 40 -8.39 -6.26 8.06
C GLU A 40 -6.90 -6.37 7.65
N ILE A 41 -6.41 -5.41 6.86
CA ILE A 41 -5.00 -5.33 6.47
C ILE A 41 -4.13 -5.09 7.70
N ALA A 42 -4.50 -4.15 8.58
CA ALA A 42 -3.76 -3.86 9.80
C ALA A 42 -3.67 -5.05 10.74
N ALA A 43 -4.76 -5.81 10.89
CA ALA A 43 -4.76 -7.05 11.67
C ALA A 43 -3.86 -8.15 11.07
N ASN A 44 -3.56 -8.07 9.78
CA ASN A 44 -2.74 -9.03 9.04
C ASN A 44 -1.42 -8.41 8.53
N SER A 45 -1.00 -7.26 9.06
CA SER A 45 0.05 -6.42 8.45
C SER A 45 1.35 -7.19 8.25
N THR A 46 1.74 -8.02 9.21
CA THR A 46 2.93 -8.89 9.10
C THR A 46 2.89 -9.83 7.90
N ALA A 47 1.74 -10.44 7.60
CA ALA A 47 1.60 -11.36 6.47
C ALA A 47 1.65 -10.61 5.13
N VAL A 48 0.99 -9.45 5.08
CA VAL A 48 0.92 -8.62 3.88
C VAL A 48 2.28 -7.99 3.56
N VAL A 49 2.99 -7.50 4.58
CA VAL A 49 4.38 -7.00 4.46
C VAL A 49 5.30 -8.09 3.92
N LYS A 50 5.27 -9.31 4.48
CA LYS A 50 6.10 -10.43 3.99
C LYS A 50 5.82 -10.78 2.53
N LEU A 51 4.56 -10.71 2.12
CA LEU A 51 4.15 -10.96 0.74
C LEU A 51 4.68 -9.88 -0.20
N ALA A 52 4.61 -8.61 0.21
CA ALA A 52 5.18 -7.49 -0.53
C ALA A 52 6.72 -7.59 -0.63
N GLU A 53 7.41 -7.85 0.48
CA GLU A 53 8.86 -8.06 0.50
C GLU A 53 9.30 -9.20 -0.43
N GLY A 54 8.56 -10.30 -0.47
CA GLY A 54 8.83 -11.42 -1.36
C GLY A 54 8.87 -11.01 -2.83
N LEU A 55 7.94 -10.16 -3.26
CA LEU A 55 7.91 -9.62 -4.63
C LEU A 55 9.08 -8.69 -4.90
N ILE A 56 9.36 -7.78 -3.98
CA ILE A 56 10.47 -6.84 -4.14
C ILE A 56 11.80 -7.59 -4.24
N ARG A 57 12.05 -8.55 -3.34
CA ARG A 57 13.25 -9.40 -3.37
C ARG A 57 13.34 -10.22 -4.66
N SER A 58 12.21 -10.69 -5.19
CA SER A 58 12.18 -11.42 -6.48
C SER A 58 12.57 -10.54 -7.67
N PHE A 59 12.26 -9.24 -7.59
CA PHE A 59 12.53 -8.27 -8.65
C PHE A 59 13.97 -7.72 -8.59
N ILE A 60 14.37 -7.14 -7.45
CA ILE A 60 15.66 -6.45 -7.29
C ILE A 60 16.82 -7.45 -7.13
N LYS A 61 16.53 -8.65 -6.59
CA LYS A 61 17.55 -9.64 -6.21
C LYS A 61 18.61 -9.08 -5.24
N PHE A 62 18.22 -8.10 -4.43
CA PHE A 62 19.06 -7.48 -3.40
C PHE A 62 18.53 -7.84 -2.01
N ASP A 63 19.45 -8.12 -1.09
CA ASP A 63 19.12 -8.62 0.26
C ASP A 63 19.00 -7.51 1.33
N GLY A 64 18.66 -6.29 0.91
CA GLY A 64 18.50 -5.14 1.79
C GLY A 64 17.38 -5.28 2.83
N VAL A 65 17.33 -4.31 3.75
CA VAL A 65 16.23 -4.15 4.72
C VAL A 65 15.12 -3.33 4.08
N TYR A 66 13.89 -3.87 4.05
CA TYR A 66 12.70 -3.22 3.52
C TYR A 66 11.82 -2.72 4.66
N ALA A 67 11.54 -1.40 4.66
CA ALA A 67 10.60 -0.79 5.58
C ALA A 67 9.27 -0.53 4.85
N ALA A 68 8.16 -0.79 5.54
CA ALA A 68 6.83 -0.43 5.08
C ALA A 68 6.38 0.79 5.90
N ASN A 69 6.22 1.94 5.25
CA ASN A 69 5.97 3.19 5.98
C ASN A 69 4.56 3.72 5.77
N HIS A 70 3.85 3.25 4.74
CA HIS A 70 2.54 3.76 4.38
C HIS A 70 1.62 2.66 3.81
N CYS A 71 0.32 2.84 3.94
CA CYS A 71 -0.71 1.96 3.41
C CYS A 71 -1.90 2.83 3.02
N GLU A 72 -2.33 2.78 1.76
CA GLU A 72 -3.39 3.66 1.25
C GLU A 72 -4.53 2.81 0.69
N VAL A 73 -5.66 2.74 1.39
CA VAL A 73 -6.81 1.96 0.91
C VAL A 73 -7.57 2.74 -0.16
N LEU A 74 -7.28 2.41 -1.42
CA LEU A 74 -7.93 2.99 -2.59
C LEU A 74 -9.30 2.39 -2.91
N ALA A 75 -10.07 3.11 -3.74
CA ALA A 75 -11.28 2.59 -4.36
C ALA A 75 -10.94 1.52 -5.43
N SER A 76 -11.64 0.38 -5.38
CA SER A 76 -11.60 -0.62 -6.45
C SER A 76 -12.25 -0.08 -7.73
N PRO A 77 -11.60 -0.20 -8.90
CA PRO A 77 -12.24 0.07 -10.19
C PRO A 77 -13.16 -1.07 -10.66
N GLU A 78 -13.17 -2.23 -10.00
CA GLU A 78 -13.99 -3.40 -10.34
C GLU A 78 -15.18 -3.56 -9.36
N ASP A 79 -16.37 -3.88 -9.91
CA ASP A 79 -17.69 -4.01 -9.24
C ASP A 79 -17.78 -5.23 -8.31
N ASP A 80 -16.80 -6.12 -8.35
CA ASP A 80 -16.69 -7.39 -7.61
C ASP A 80 -16.33 -7.17 -6.13
N GLY A 81 -15.96 -5.93 -5.77
CA GLY A 81 -16.10 -5.45 -4.39
C GLY A 81 -14.95 -5.68 -3.42
N SER A 82 -13.68 -5.69 -3.83
CA SER A 82 -12.58 -5.16 -2.98
C SER A 82 -11.20 -5.12 -3.66
N VAL A 83 -10.60 -3.94 -3.71
CA VAL A 83 -9.17 -3.73 -4.01
C VAL A 83 -8.66 -2.75 -2.98
N SER A 84 -7.56 -3.08 -2.30
CA SER A 84 -6.79 -2.13 -1.53
C SER A 84 -5.45 -1.90 -2.23
N LEU A 85 -5.03 -0.65 -2.27
CA LEU A 85 -3.64 -0.35 -2.55
C LEU A 85 -2.89 -0.41 -1.21
N ILE A 86 -1.63 -0.83 -1.22
CA ILE A 86 -0.77 -0.71 -0.04
C ILE A 86 0.52 -0.10 -0.55
N ARG A 87 0.74 1.18 -0.25
CA ARG A 87 1.93 1.90 -0.73
C ARG A 87 3.09 1.66 0.22
N TYR A 88 3.87 0.64 -0.07
CA TYR A 88 5.16 0.47 0.58
C TYR A 88 6.07 1.65 0.18
N SER A 89 6.79 2.23 1.13
CA SER A 89 7.87 3.19 0.85
C SER A 89 9.11 2.62 1.50
N PHE A 90 10.11 2.28 0.69
CA PHE A 90 11.31 1.60 1.14
C PHE A 90 12.33 2.60 1.68
N GLU A 91 12.74 2.41 2.93
CA GLU A 91 13.95 3.01 3.49
C GLU A 91 15.14 2.07 3.24
N SER A 92 15.71 2.17 2.04
CA SER A 92 17.00 1.57 1.76
C SER A 92 18.05 2.17 2.68
N ALA A 93 18.81 1.35 3.42
CA ALA A 93 20.06 1.79 4.04
C ALA A 93 21.18 2.03 3.00
N SER A 94 20.99 1.58 1.76
CA SER A 94 21.87 1.78 0.60
C SER A 94 21.36 2.94 -0.25
N ASP A 95 22.22 3.70 -0.90
CA ASP A 95 21.79 4.81 -1.76
C ASP A 95 20.77 4.31 -2.81
N PRO A 96 19.48 4.72 -2.74
CA PRO A 96 18.45 4.26 -3.68
C PRO A 96 18.79 4.61 -5.14
N HIS A 97 19.60 5.64 -5.35
CA HIS A 97 20.03 6.07 -6.68
C HIS A 97 20.88 5.00 -7.40
N GLU A 98 21.54 4.10 -6.66
CA GLU A 98 22.31 2.98 -7.24
C GLU A 98 21.42 1.97 -7.99
N PHE A 99 20.13 1.91 -7.66
CA PHE A 99 19.18 0.99 -8.27
C PHE A 99 18.32 1.65 -9.36
N GLY A 100 18.37 2.97 -9.50
CA GLY A 100 17.57 3.72 -10.49
C GLY A 100 16.11 3.93 -10.10
N TYR A 101 15.74 3.68 -8.84
CA TYR A 101 14.40 3.90 -8.27
C TYR A 101 14.50 4.23 -6.77
N THR A 102 13.58 5.04 -6.26
CA THR A 102 13.54 5.53 -4.88
C THR A 102 12.32 5.05 -4.09
N TYR A 103 11.34 4.39 -4.74
CA TYR A 103 10.18 3.80 -4.06
C TYR A 103 9.60 2.58 -4.81
N TYR A 104 8.78 1.79 -4.10
CA TYR A 104 8.07 0.63 -4.67
C TYR A 104 6.62 0.52 -4.15
N ASP A 105 5.63 0.61 -5.03
CA ASP A 105 4.24 0.34 -4.64
C ASP A 105 3.88 -1.13 -4.90
N VAL A 106 3.28 -1.80 -3.91
CA VAL A 106 2.74 -3.17 -4.06
C VAL A 106 1.23 -3.15 -3.82
N TYR A 107 0.46 -3.41 -4.87
CA TYR A 107 -0.99 -3.42 -4.80
C TYR A 107 -1.46 -4.79 -4.36
N VAL A 108 -2.31 -4.86 -3.33
CA VAL A 108 -2.78 -6.11 -2.73
C VAL A 108 -4.31 -6.15 -2.76
N ALA A 109 -4.88 -6.94 -3.67
CA ALA A 109 -6.31 -7.20 -3.70
C ALA A 109 -6.72 -8.20 -2.62
N LEU A 110 -7.91 -8.01 -2.07
CA LEU A 110 -8.55 -9.01 -1.21
C LEU A 110 -9.37 -9.95 -2.10
N ARG A 111 -9.24 -11.25 -1.88
CA ARG A 111 -10.02 -12.26 -2.61
C ARG A 111 -10.76 -13.16 -1.64
N ASP A 112 -11.91 -13.62 -2.09
CA ASP A 112 -12.63 -14.67 -1.40
C ASP A 112 -12.06 -16.06 -1.76
N PRO A 113 -12.29 -17.07 -0.91
CA PRO A 113 -11.94 -18.46 -1.21
C PRO A 113 -12.46 -18.91 -2.59
N PRO A 114 -11.74 -19.79 -3.30
CA PRO A 114 -10.65 -20.65 -2.83
C PRO A 114 -9.25 -20.01 -2.85
N SER A 115 -9.17 -18.76 -3.29
CA SER A 115 -7.89 -18.05 -3.37
C SER A 115 -7.41 -17.66 -1.96
N PRO A 116 -6.09 -17.53 -1.70
CA PRO A 116 -5.58 -16.84 -0.52
C PRO A 116 -6.27 -15.49 -0.29
N ARG A 117 -6.40 -15.01 0.95
CA ARG A 117 -7.11 -13.75 1.18
C ARG A 117 -6.42 -12.54 0.54
N PHE A 118 -5.09 -12.47 0.59
CA PHE A 118 -4.29 -11.35 0.08
C PHE A 118 -3.57 -11.74 -1.21
N HIS A 119 -3.81 -10.97 -2.29
CA HIS A 119 -3.22 -11.22 -3.61
C HIS A 119 -2.49 -9.99 -4.13
N PRO A 120 -1.19 -10.10 -4.41
CA PRO A 120 -0.50 -9.01 -5.09
C PRO A 120 -0.95 -8.96 -6.55
N THR A 121 -1.37 -7.78 -7.01
CA THR A 121 -1.91 -7.59 -8.35
C THR A 121 -1.05 -6.71 -9.23
N LYS A 122 -0.29 -5.79 -8.62
CA LYS A 122 0.55 -4.83 -9.34
C LYS A 122 1.75 -4.46 -8.51
N PHE A 123 2.87 -4.27 -9.19
CA PHE A 123 4.13 -3.80 -8.63
C PHE A 123 4.58 -2.60 -9.47
N VAL A 124 4.91 -1.49 -8.81
CA VAL A 124 5.41 -0.27 -9.44
C VAL A 124 6.73 0.11 -8.81
N VAL A 125 7.68 0.51 -9.63
CA VAL A 125 8.93 1.13 -9.19
C VAL A 125 8.97 2.54 -9.76
N GLY A 126 9.49 3.50 -9.02
CA GLY A 126 9.56 4.88 -9.49
C GLY A 126 10.64 5.68 -8.81
N PHE A 127 10.70 6.95 -9.17
CA PHE A 127 11.67 7.92 -8.66
C PHE A 127 10.91 9.16 -8.16
N TRP A 128 11.35 9.71 -7.03
CA TRP A 128 10.79 10.94 -6.44
C TRP A 128 11.27 12.19 -7.19
#